data_AF-A0A640MJG1-F1
#
_entry.id   AF-A0A640MJG1-F1
#
_cell.length_a   1.000
_cell.length_b   1.000
_cell.length_c   1.000
_cell.angle_alpha   90.00
_cell.angle_beta   90.00
_cell.angle_gamma   90.00
#
_symmetry.space_group_name_H-M   'P 1'
#
loop_
_entity.id
_entity.type
_entity.pdbx_description
1 polymer ?
#
loop_
_entity_poly.entity_id
_entity_poly.type
_entity_poly.pdbx_seq_one_letter_code
_entity_poly.pdbx_strand_id
1 'polypeptide(L)'
;MNIQKALIELTINGVVTCKQLADFYDTYHENKEFKDAVDFLSGSIVVDMGQLKDELYASEDSHLLGAVEYMQKHYPSAVLFIDLIPKDKRKFI
;
A
#
# COMPACT_ATOMS: atom_id res chain seq x y z
N MET A 1 -0.79 -18.34 1.57
CA MET A 1 0.28 -17.83 0.70
C MET A 1 1.50 -17.53 1.57
N ASN A 2 2.73 -17.68 1.08
CA ASN A 2 3.91 -17.25 1.84
C ASN A 2 4.36 -15.86 1.36
N ILE A 3 5.18 -15.17 2.18
CA ILE A 3 5.59 -13.80 1.91
C ILE A 3 6.36 -13.66 0.60
N GLN A 4 7.20 -14.64 0.24
CA GLN A 4 7.96 -14.64 -1.01
C GLN A 4 7.05 -14.64 -2.25
N LYS A 5 5.99 -15.44 -2.23
CA LYS A 5 5.03 -15.47 -3.33
C LYS A 5 4.25 -14.15 -3.42
N ALA A 6 3.81 -13.61 -2.30
CA ALA A 6 3.12 -12.32 -2.25
C ALA A 6 4.00 -11.17 -2.75
N LEU A 7 5.30 -11.18 -2.39
CA LEU A 7 6.29 -10.21 -2.84
C LEU A 7 6.43 -10.21 -4.38
N ILE A 8 6.54 -11.40 -4.97
CA ILE A 8 6.64 -11.57 -6.42
C ILE A 8 5.37 -11.05 -7.11
N GLU A 9 4.19 -11.35 -6.57
CA GLU A 9 2.92 -10.88 -7.14
C GLU A 9 2.79 -9.36 -7.14
N LEU A 10 3.20 -8.69 -6.05
CA LEU A 10 3.18 -7.23 -5.97
C LEU A 10 4.18 -6.57 -6.93
N THR A 11 5.36 -7.17 -7.10
CA THR A 11 6.43 -6.60 -7.95
C THR A 11 6.25 -6.83 -9.43
N ILE A 12 5.61 -7.94 -9.86
CA ILE A 12 5.29 -8.18 -11.28
C ILE A 12 4.37 -7.08 -11.81
N ASN A 13 3.38 -6.67 -11.01
CA ASN A 13 2.46 -5.60 -11.41
C ASN A 13 3.15 -4.24 -11.36
N GLY A 14 4.09 -4.02 -10.42
CA GLY A 14 4.84 -2.78 -10.24
C GLY A 14 4.00 -1.59 -9.75
N VAL A 15 2.69 -1.62 -9.99
CA VAL A 15 1.67 -0.72 -9.48
C VAL A 15 0.81 -1.49 -8.48
N VAL A 16 0.64 -0.94 -7.29
CA VAL A 16 -0.10 -1.58 -6.19
C VAL A 16 -1.15 -0.64 -5.62
N THR A 17 -2.30 -1.20 -5.26
CA THR A 17 -3.40 -0.48 -4.62
C THR A 17 -3.17 -0.36 -3.11
N CYS A 18 -3.85 0.60 -2.47
CA CYS A 18 -3.86 0.69 -1.00
C CYS A 18 -4.38 -0.61 -0.36
N LYS A 19 -5.36 -1.27 -0.99
CA LYS A 19 -5.86 -2.57 -0.52
C LYS A 19 -4.78 -3.64 -0.52
N GLN A 20 -4.04 -3.79 -1.61
CA GLN A 20 -2.97 -4.79 -1.70
C GLN A 20 -1.87 -4.56 -0.66
N LEU A 21 -1.52 -3.30 -0.40
CA LEU A 21 -0.56 -2.95 0.65
C LEU A 21 -1.09 -3.24 2.05
N ALA A 22 -2.35 -2.91 2.33
CA ALA A 22 -3.00 -3.23 3.59
C ALA A 22 -3.04 -4.75 3.82
N ASP A 23 -3.52 -5.51 2.83
CA ASP A 23 -3.60 -6.97 2.89
C ASP A 23 -2.21 -7.59 3.11
N PHE A 24 -1.16 -7.06 2.47
CA PHE A 24 0.22 -7.51 2.67
C PHE A 24 0.72 -7.22 4.10
N TYR A 25 0.50 -6.00 4.60
CA TYR A 25 0.90 -5.62 5.94
C TYR A 25 0.21 -6.47 7.01
N ASP A 26 -1.12 -6.58 6.95
CA ASP A 26 -1.91 -7.33 7.92
C ASP A 26 -1.50 -8.80 7.96
N THR A 27 -1.19 -9.38 6.80
CA THR A 27 -0.79 -10.79 6.70
C THR A 27 0.63 -11.04 7.20
N TYR A 28 1.57 -10.12 6.97
CA TYR A 28 3.00 -10.41 7.08
C TYR A 28 3.78 -9.52 8.05
N HIS A 29 3.21 -8.51 8.71
CA HIS A 29 3.99 -7.59 9.55
C HIS A 29 4.76 -8.27 10.70
N GLU A 30 4.27 -9.41 11.20
CA GLU A 30 4.97 -10.22 12.23
C GLU A 30 5.95 -11.25 11.63
N ASN A 31 5.99 -11.39 10.30
CA ASN A 31 6.88 -12.33 9.63
C ASN A 31 8.34 -11.87 9.75
N LYS A 32 9.25 -12.80 10.06
CA LYS A 32 10.69 -12.52 10.16
C LYS A 32 11.30 -11.90 8.89
N GLU A 33 10.76 -12.20 7.71
CA GLU A 33 11.22 -11.72 6.41
C GLU A 33 10.55 -10.39 6.01
N PHE A 34 9.64 -9.85 6.83
CA PHE A 34 8.87 -8.67 6.50
C PHE A 34 9.73 -7.44 6.23
N LYS A 35 10.76 -7.21 7.05
CA LYS A 35 11.65 -6.06 6.88
C LYS A 35 12.39 -6.10 5.53
N ASP A 36 12.86 -7.28 5.14
CA ASP A 36 13.56 -7.48 3.87
C ASP A 36 12.59 -7.31 2.69
N ALA A 37 11.35 -7.79 2.84
CA ALA A 37 10.29 -7.57 1.86
C ALA A 37 9.95 -6.08 1.68
N VAL A 38 9.85 -5.32 2.77
CA VAL A 38 9.61 -3.87 2.71
C VAL A 38 10.75 -3.15 2.00
N ASP A 39 12.01 -3.46 2.31
CA ASP A 39 13.16 -2.82 1.64
C ASP A 39 13.16 -3.14 0.14
N PHE A 40 12.86 -4.38 -0.25
CA PHE A 40 12.74 -4.75 -1.65
C PHE A 40 11.59 -4.02 -2.37
N LEU A 41 10.41 -4.00 -1.75
CA LEU A 41 9.23 -3.33 -2.30
C LEU A 41 9.46 -1.82 -2.43
N SER A 42 10.16 -1.19 -1.48
CA SER A 42 10.43 0.26 -1.49
C SER A 42 11.03 0.77 -2.80
N GLY A 43 11.85 -0.04 -3.48
CA GLY A 43 12.43 0.32 -4.77
C GLY A 43 11.60 -0.11 -6.00
N SER A 44 10.68 -1.04 -5.80
CA SER A 44 10.11 -1.88 -6.87
C SER A 44 8.64 -1.61 -7.17
N ILE A 45 7.93 -0.88 -6.31
CA ILE A 45 6.50 -0.59 -6.48
C ILE A 45 6.20 0.91 -6.58
N VAL A 46 5.03 1.20 -7.12
CA VAL A 46 4.39 2.51 -7.15
C VAL A 46 2.97 2.34 -6.61
N VAL A 47 2.54 3.22 -5.70
CA VAL A 47 1.19 3.18 -5.14
C VAL A 47 0.23 3.90 -6.09
N ASP A 48 -0.83 3.21 -6.49
CA ASP A 48 -1.89 3.74 -7.35
C ASP A 48 -2.81 4.67 -6.54
N MET A 49 -2.58 5.99 -6.66
CA MET A 49 -3.43 7.00 -6.04
C MET A 49 -4.65 7.32 -6.90
N GLY A 50 -4.66 6.92 -8.18
CA GLY A 50 -5.83 7.00 -9.05
C GLY A 50 -6.95 6.09 -8.55
N GLN A 51 -6.62 4.83 -8.30
CA GLN A 51 -7.56 3.85 -7.73
C GLN A 51 -8.16 4.33 -6.39
N LEU A 52 -7.35 4.89 -5.50
CA LEU A 52 -7.82 5.45 -4.23
C LEU A 52 -8.77 6.64 -4.42
N LYS A 53 -8.49 7.51 -5.40
CA LYS A 53 -9.37 8.65 -5.72
C LYS A 53 -10.69 8.18 -6.29
N ASP A 54 -10.68 7.19 -7.18
CA ASP A 54 -11.89 6.63 -7.76
C ASP A 54 -12.79 6.02 -6.67
N GLU A 55 -12.19 5.32 -5.70
CA GLU A 55 -12.91 4.82 -4.52
C GLU A 55 -13.47 5.95 -3.66
N LEU A 56 -12.66 6.98 -3.37
CA LEU A 56 -13.13 8.15 -2.63
C LEU A 56 -14.33 8.80 -3.34
N TYR A 57 -14.24 9.05 -4.64
CA TYR A 57 -15.32 9.68 -5.42
C TYR A 57 -16.60 8.84 -5.45
N ALA A 58 -16.49 7.52 -5.42
CA ALA A 58 -17.63 6.62 -5.35
C ALA A 58 -18.19 6.46 -3.93
N SER A 59 -17.47 6.90 -2.89
CA SER A 59 -17.85 6.76 -1.49
C SER A 59 -18.70 7.92 -0.97
N GLU A 60 -19.40 7.67 0.13
CA GLU A 60 -20.11 8.71 0.90
C GLU A 60 -19.17 9.77 1.49
N ASP A 61 -17.87 9.44 1.59
CA ASP A 61 -16.85 10.34 2.12
C ASP A 61 -16.34 11.36 1.07
N SER A 62 -16.77 11.27 -0.20
CA SER A 62 -16.31 12.14 -1.30
C SER A 62 -16.43 13.64 -1.05
N HIS A 63 -17.41 14.05 -0.25
CA HIS A 63 -17.65 15.46 0.12
C HIS A 63 -17.02 15.86 1.45
N LEU A 64 -16.47 14.89 2.18
CA LEU A 64 -16.01 15.06 3.57
C LEU A 64 -14.49 14.93 3.70
N LEU A 65 -13.87 14.06 2.91
CA LEU A 65 -12.47 13.67 3.06
C LEU A 65 -11.67 13.98 1.79
N GLY A 66 -10.40 14.36 1.99
CA GLY A 66 -9.38 14.28 0.96
C GLY A 66 -8.83 12.85 0.81
N ALA A 67 -8.14 12.57 -0.30
CA ALA A 67 -7.59 11.23 -0.58
C ALA A 67 -6.70 10.67 0.54
N VAL A 68 -5.89 11.52 1.18
CA VAL A 68 -5.02 11.09 2.29
C VAL A 68 -5.86 10.70 3.52
N GLU A 69 -6.90 11.47 3.84
CA GLU A 69 -7.79 11.20 4.97
C GLU A 69 -8.63 9.94 4.72
N TYR A 70 -9.08 9.76 3.47
CA TYR A 70 -9.75 8.55 3.02
C TYR A 70 -8.85 7.31 3.17
N MET A 71 -7.59 7.40 2.74
CA MET A 71 -6.61 6.32 2.93
C MET A 71 -6.38 6.01 4.41
N GLN A 72 -6.24 7.04 5.27
CA GLN A 72 -6.06 6.84 6.70
C GLN A 72 -7.27 6.17 7.36
N LYS A 73 -8.48 6.52 6.93
CA LYS A 73 -9.74 5.97 7.46
C LYS A 73 -9.97 4.53 7.00
N HIS A 74 -9.76 4.24 5.71
CA HIS A 74 -10.16 2.96 5.11
C HIS A 74 -9.01 1.96 4.91
N TYR A 75 -7.76 2.44 4.86
CA TYR A 75 -6.56 1.62 4.67
C TYR A 75 -5.45 1.97 5.69
N PRO A 76 -5.73 1.94 7.01
CA PRO A 76 -4.72 2.28 8.03
C PRO A 76 -3.47 1.40 7.94
N SER A 77 -3.61 0.12 7.61
CA SER A 77 -2.46 -0.79 7.43
C SER A 77 -1.61 -0.46 6.20
N ALA A 78 -2.21 0.09 5.14
CA ALA A 78 -1.44 0.59 4.00
C ALA A 78 -0.63 1.83 4.40
N VAL A 79 -1.18 2.71 5.25
CA VAL A 79 -0.44 3.84 5.81
C VAL A 79 0.75 3.36 6.63
N LEU A 80 0.55 2.37 7.50
CA LEU A 80 1.64 1.76 8.27
C LEU A 80 2.73 1.21 7.36
N PHE A 81 2.36 0.49 6.28
CA PHE A 81 3.32 0.01 5.30
C PHE A 81 4.09 1.14 4.62
N ILE A 82 3.39 2.17 4.13
CA ILE A 82 3.99 3.33 3.45
C ILE A 82 4.95 4.07 4.39
N ASP A 83 4.63 4.14 5.68
CA ASP A 83 5.47 4.80 6.67
C ASP A 83 6.80 4.07 6.94
N LEU A 84 6.87 2.77 6.65
CA LEU A 84 8.13 2.01 6.65
C LEU A 84 9.01 2.30 5.43
N ILE A 85 8.45 2.85 4.35
CA ILE A 85 9.20 3.22 3.14
C ILE A 85 9.89 4.58 3.37
N PRO A 86 11.21 4.69 3.10
CA PRO A 86 11.90 5.98 3.11
C PRO A 86 11.21 7.00 2.20
N LYS A 87 11.06 8.25 2.66
CA LYS A 87 10.27 9.28 1.95
C LYS A 87 10.72 9.52 0.51
N ASP A 88 12.02 9.44 0.25
CA ASP A 88 12.65 9.59 -1.07
C ASP A 88 12.40 8.41 -2.02
N LYS A 89 12.02 7.25 -1.47
CA LYS A 89 11.69 6.04 -2.24
C LYS A 89 10.19 5.87 -2.48
N ARG A 90 9.33 6.61 -1.77
CA ARG A 90 7.87 6.53 -1.97
C ARG A 90 7.50 7.03 -3.37
N LYS A 91 6.86 6.18 -4.15
CA LYS A 91 6.36 6.52 -5.50
C LYS A 91 4.84 6.40 -5.53
N PHE A 92 4.20 7.41 -6.08
CA PHE A 92 2.75 7.48 -6.25
C PHE A 92 2.44 7.84 -7.70
N ILE A 93 1.43 7.22 -8.29
CA ILE A 93 0.95 7.52 -9.66
C ILE A 93 -0.55 7.82 -9.66
#